data_AF-A0A9E3IZC6-F1
#
_entry.id   AF-A0A9E3IZC6-F1
#
_cell.length_a   1.000
_cell.length_b   1.000
_cell.length_c   1.000
_cell.angle_alpha   90.00
_cell.angle_beta   90.00
_cell.angle_gamma   90.00
#
_symmetry.space_group_name_H-M   'P 1'
#
loop_
_entity.id
_entity.type
_entity.pdbx_description
1 polymer ?
#
loop_
_entity_poly.entity_id
_entity_poly.type
_entity_poly.pdbx_seq_one_letter_code
_entity_poly.pdbx_strand_id
1 'polypeptide(L)'
;MLRNTLVTSLLASSALALAVAAPAHADKKDRAQEAIAAADAKLHTAESIGTGVEVPAATAAARAALMQAKEDLSAGRKSASIQEAIRASALADTAIGELQRRKDNSLAAAHEAAQASAAAAREAEQQTAAAAQDRASTAEQQAMTAQQQAAEANARAAAAEQAAQSSAADAAAARAAAATQPAQVETSVTTQHTGATHRSTRTHVVKRSTKTVPSDQVTTTTTVTQH
;
A
#
# COMPACT_ATOMS: atom_id res chain seq x y z
N MET A 1 -29.19 -7.16 8.19
CA MET A 1 -30.59 -6.73 8.37
C MET A 1 -30.85 -6.57 9.86
N LEU A 2 -30.98 -5.34 10.36
CA LEU A 2 -31.71 -4.99 11.58
C LEU A 2 -31.83 -3.47 11.61
N ARG A 3 -33.07 -3.01 11.43
CA ARG A 3 -33.52 -1.62 11.37
C ARG A 3 -33.89 -1.23 12.79
N ASN A 4 -33.32 -0.16 13.34
CA ASN A 4 -33.81 0.45 14.57
C ASN A 4 -34.31 1.87 14.29
N THR A 5 -35.60 1.91 13.96
CA THR A 5 -36.56 2.97 14.29
C THR A 5 -36.34 3.49 15.71
N LEU A 6 -36.35 4.82 15.88
CA LEU A 6 -37.05 5.56 16.94
C LEU A 6 -36.97 7.07 16.63
N VAL A 7 -37.83 7.49 15.68
CA VAL A 7 -38.23 8.88 15.46
C VAL A 7 -39.51 9.07 16.27
N THR A 8 -39.43 9.49 17.55
CA THR A 8 -40.58 10.02 18.30
C THR A 8 -40.14 10.66 19.62
N SER A 9 -40.07 11.99 19.66
CA SER A 9 -40.19 12.81 20.89
C SER A 9 -40.69 14.20 20.46
N LEU A 10 -42.01 14.33 20.37
CA LEU A 10 -42.85 15.09 21.29
C LEU A 10 -42.62 16.61 21.25
N LEU A 11 -43.40 17.24 20.37
CA LEU A 11 -44.26 18.38 20.66
C LEU A 11 -44.40 18.70 22.17
N ALA A 12 -43.62 19.67 22.66
CA ALA A 12 -43.92 20.41 23.88
C ALA A 12 -44.23 21.85 23.47
N SER A 13 -45.49 22.04 23.08
CA SER A 13 -46.15 23.34 22.97
C SER A 13 -46.17 24.00 24.36
N SER A 14 -45.26 24.95 24.58
CA SER A 14 -45.36 25.89 25.70
C SER A 14 -45.61 27.27 25.14
N ALA A 15 -46.82 27.77 25.43
CA ALA A 15 -47.38 29.04 25.02
C ALA A 15 -46.42 30.21 25.27
N LEU A 16 -45.87 30.77 24.18
CA LEU A 16 -45.34 32.13 24.18
C LEU A 16 -46.54 33.07 24.24
N ALA A 17 -46.90 33.52 25.45
CA ALA A 17 -47.73 34.70 25.61
C ALA A 17 -46.96 35.90 25.04
N LEU A 18 -47.24 36.25 23.78
CA LEU A 18 -46.86 37.53 23.20
C LEU A 18 -47.62 38.64 23.92
N ALA A 19 -47.13 39.03 25.10
CA ALA A 19 -47.28 40.39 25.58
C ALA A 19 -46.44 41.28 24.66
N VAL A 20 -47.02 41.68 23.53
CA VAL A 20 -46.53 42.83 22.74
C VAL A 20 -46.85 44.08 23.56
N ALA A 21 -46.12 44.26 24.66
CA ALA A 21 -45.88 45.58 25.19
C ALA A 21 -45.09 46.30 24.10
N ALA A 22 -45.80 47.02 23.22
CA ALA A 22 -45.18 47.96 22.31
C ALA A 22 -44.24 48.84 23.16
N PRO A 23 -42.93 48.87 22.90
CA PRO A 23 -42.03 49.71 23.66
C PRO A 23 -42.48 51.15 23.47
N ALA A 24 -43.07 51.70 24.53
CA ALA A 24 -43.48 53.08 24.60
C ALA A 24 -42.21 53.94 24.48
N HIS A 25 -42.03 54.54 23.30
CA HIS A 25 -41.12 55.65 23.03
C HIS A 25 -39.73 55.58 23.69
N ALA A 26 -38.97 54.51 23.44
CA ALA A 26 -37.51 54.65 23.52
C ALA A 26 -37.08 55.73 22.51
N ASP A 27 -36.28 56.72 22.94
CA ASP A 27 -35.78 57.75 22.02
C ASP A 27 -35.05 57.04 20.87
N LYS A 28 -35.10 57.59 19.66
CA LYS A 28 -34.38 57.06 18.50
C LYS A 28 -32.89 56.84 18.80
N LYS A 29 -32.35 57.57 19.78
CA LYS A 29 -30.97 57.41 20.27
C LYS A 29 -30.77 56.07 20.97
N ASP A 30 -31.66 55.71 21.89
CA ASP A 30 -31.58 54.45 22.65
C ASP A 30 -31.73 53.26 21.69
N ARG A 31 -32.67 53.35 20.75
CA ARG A 31 -32.83 52.35 19.68
C ARG A 31 -31.60 52.19 18.80
N ALA A 32 -30.90 53.29 18.50
CA ALA A 32 -29.65 53.23 17.74
C ALA A 32 -28.52 52.59 18.54
N GLN A 33 -28.41 52.89 19.83
CA GLN A 33 -27.44 52.26 20.73
C GLN A 33 -27.70 50.76 20.88
N GLU A 34 -28.96 50.37 21.06
CA GLU A 34 -29.38 48.97 21.11
C GLU A 34 -29.03 48.23 19.82
N ALA A 35 -29.34 48.81 18.65
CA ALA A 35 -29.01 48.22 17.36
C ALA A 35 -27.50 48.05 17.15
N ILE A 36 -26.69 49.05 17.54
CA ILE A 36 -25.22 48.96 17.47
C ILE A 36 -24.70 47.89 18.42
N ALA A 37 -25.21 47.81 19.66
CA ALA A 37 -24.80 46.81 20.64
C ALA A 37 -25.14 45.39 20.15
N ALA A 38 -26.32 45.19 19.55
CA ALA A 38 -26.70 43.93 18.95
C ALA A 38 -25.78 43.54 17.78
N ALA A 39 -25.46 44.50 16.90
CA ALA A 39 -24.55 44.27 15.77
C ALA A 39 -23.11 43.95 16.24
N ASP A 40 -22.63 44.65 17.26
CA ASP A 40 -21.31 44.44 17.88
C ASP A 40 -21.22 43.04 18.51
N ALA A 41 -22.24 42.62 19.26
CA ALA A 41 -22.33 41.28 19.84
C ALA A 41 -22.35 40.17 18.77
N LYS A 42 -23.09 40.38 17.66
CA LYS A 42 -23.12 39.43 16.53
C LYS A 42 -21.76 39.33 15.84
N LEU A 43 -21.13 40.47 15.56
CA LEU A 43 -19.82 40.52 14.95
C LEU A 43 -18.77 39.84 15.84
N HIS A 44 -18.78 40.13 17.14
CA HIS A 44 -17.89 39.47 18.09
C HIS A 44 -18.11 37.95 18.13
N THR A 45 -19.37 37.51 18.09
CA THR A 45 -19.71 36.08 18.01
C THR A 45 -19.20 35.46 16.72
N ALA A 46 -19.37 36.14 15.57
CA ALA A 46 -18.84 35.68 14.29
C ALA A 46 -17.31 35.52 14.34
N GLU A 47 -16.62 36.51 14.91
CA GLU A 47 -15.17 36.46 15.07
C GLU A 47 -14.69 35.35 16.01
N SER A 48 -15.38 35.14 17.12
CA SER A 48 -15.02 34.10 18.10
C SER A 48 -15.18 32.68 17.55
N ILE A 49 -16.12 32.48 16.62
CA ILE A 49 -16.25 31.20 15.89
C ILE A 49 -15.32 31.09 14.67
N GLY A 50 -14.51 32.12 14.39
CA GLY A 50 -13.44 32.07 13.39
C GLY A 50 -13.74 32.73 12.04
N THR A 51 -14.83 33.50 11.89
CA THR A 51 -15.11 34.18 10.60
C THR A 51 -14.00 35.17 10.21
N GLY A 52 -13.26 35.71 11.17
CA GLY A 52 -12.15 36.62 10.93
C GLY A 52 -10.98 35.99 10.16
N VAL A 53 -10.81 34.66 10.23
CA VAL A 53 -9.75 33.93 9.51
C VAL A 53 -10.29 33.32 8.23
N GLU A 54 -11.46 32.69 8.29
CA GLU A 54 -12.02 31.89 7.19
C GLU A 54 -12.74 32.73 6.14
N VAL A 55 -13.34 33.86 6.53
CA VAL A 55 -14.09 34.79 5.67
C VAL A 55 -13.73 36.24 6.00
N PRO A 56 -12.45 36.63 5.78
CA PRO A 56 -11.93 37.92 6.23
C PRO A 56 -12.62 39.10 5.53
N ALA A 57 -12.98 38.96 4.24
CA ALA A 57 -13.64 40.02 3.48
C ALA A 57 -15.04 40.36 4.02
N ALA A 58 -15.85 39.35 4.33
CA ALA A 58 -17.20 39.54 4.88
C ALA A 58 -17.14 40.13 6.30
N THR A 59 -16.22 39.63 7.13
CA THR A 59 -16.00 40.15 8.49
C THR A 59 -15.50 41.62 8.46
N ALA A 60 -14.61 41.96 7.53
CA ALA A 60 -14.13 43.33 7.34
C ALA A 60 -15.25 44.28 6.89
N ALA A 61 -16.13 43.84 5.99
CA ALA A 61 -17.30 44.61 5.56
C ALA A 61 -18.28 44.87 6.71
N ALA A 62 -18.54 43.86 7.55
CA ALA A 62 -19.36 44.00 8.75
C ALA A 62 -18.76 45.00 9.75
N ARG A 63 -17.43 44.94 9.99
CA ARG A 63 -16.71 45.93 10.82
C ARG A 63 -16.82 47.34 10.26
N ALA A 64 -16.64 47.53 8.96
CA ALA A 64 -16.73 48.83 8.32
C ALA A 64 -18.13 49.45 8.48
N ALA A 65 -19.18 48.67 8.23
CA ALA A 65 -20.56 49.08 8.46
C ALA A 65 -20.81 49.46 9.94
N LEU A 66 -20.31 48.66 10.89
CA LEU A 66 -20.46 48.97 12.32
C LEU A 66 -19.75 50.28 12.71
N MET A 67 -18.57 50.55 12.17
CA MET A 67 -17.85 51.82 12.40
C MET A 67 -18.63 53.00 11.83
N GLN A 68 -19.18 52.87 10.61
CA GLN A 68 -20.01 53.89 10.00
C GLN A 68 -21.30 54.14 10.80
N ALA A 69 -21.94 53.10 11.34
CA ALA A 69 -23.10 53.23 12.22
C ALA A 69 -22.77 54.01 13.50
N LYS A 70 -21.59 53.76 14.10
CA LYS A 70 -21.10 54.48 15.29
C LYS A 70 -20.82 55.95 14.97
N GLU A 71 -20.27 56.25 13.79
CA GLU A 71 -20.04 57.62 13.30
C GLU A 71 -21.35 58.37 13.03
N ASP A 72 -22.33 57.73 12.39
CA ASP A 72 -23.64 58.32 12.15
C ASP A 72 -24.37 58.66 13.46
N LEU A 73 -24.24 57.81 14.48
CA LEU A 73 -24.83 58.07 15.79
C LEU A 73 -24.17 59.27 16.49
N SER A 74 -22.84 59.38 16.44
CA SER A 74 -22.11 60.50 17.04
C SER A 74 -22.39 61.82 16.29
N ALA A 75 -22.64 61.76 14.99
CA ALA A 75 -23.10 62.88 14.16
C ALA A 75 -24.59 63.23 14.34
N GLY A 76 -25.33 62.51 15.18
CA GLY A 76 -26.76 62.75 15.43
C GLY A 76 -27.71 62.18 14.36
N ARG A 77 -27.19 61.44 13.36
CA ARG A 77 -27.96 60.79 12.28
C ARG A 77 -28.55 59.45 12.73
N LYS A 78 -29.41 59.49 13.76
CA LYS A 78 -29.98 58.30 14.45
C LYS A 78 -30.63 57.26 13.51
N SER A 79 -31.35 57.69 12.47
CA SER A 79 -31.99 56.76 11.52
C SER A 79 -30.97 56.06 10.62
N ALA A 80 -29.94 56.77 10.18
CA ALA A 80 -28.86 56.21 9.36
C ALA A 80 -28.04 55.20 10.16
N SER A 81 -27.72 55.53 11.43
CA SER A 81 -27.00 54.59 12.31
C SER A 81 -27.77 53.29 12.56
N ILE A 82 -29.10 53.33 12.68
CA ILE A 82 -29.92 52.12 12.81
C ILE A 82 -29.84 51.27 11.54
N GLN A 83 -29.97 51.88 10.37
CA GLN A 83 -29.92 51.16 9.09
C GLN A 83 -28.55 50.50 8.88
N GLU A 84 -27.47 51.23 9.18
CA GLU A 84 -26.11 50.71 9.01
C GLU A 84 -25.77 49.61 10.05
N ALA A 85 -26.27 49.72 11.29
CA ALA A 85 -26.14 48.65 12.28
C ALA A 85 -26.89 47.36 11.87
N ILE A 86 -28.08 47.49 11.27
CA ILE A 86 -28.82 46.34 10.71
C ILE A 86 -28.02 45.72 9.55
N ARG A 87 -27.45 46.54 8.67
CA ARG A 87 -26.58 46.07 7.59
C ARG A 87 -25.35 45.33 8.12
N ALA A 88 -24.68 45.86 9.13
CA ALA A 88 -23.56 45.20 9.80
C ALA A 88 -23.97 43.83 10.37
N SER A 89 -25.14 43.75 11.01
CA SER A 89 -25.70 42.50 11.53
C SER A 89 -25.96 41.47 10.42
N ALA A 90 -26.56 41.90 9.31
CA ALA A 90 -26.83 41.02 8.17
C ALA A 90 -25.54 40.50 7.49
N LEU A 91 -24.50 41.34 7.42
CA LEU A 91 -23.18 40.95 6.93
C LEU A 91 -22.51 39.94 7.87
N ALA A 92 -22.63 40.12 9.19
CA ALA A 92 -22.12 39.16 10.18
C ALA A 92 -22.83 37.81 10.05
N ASP A 93 -24.17 37.79 9.96
CA ASP A 93 -24.94 36.56 9.78
C ASP A 93 -24.55 35.84 8.46
N THR A 94 -24.32 36.61 7.38
CA THR A 94 -23.84 36.07 6.10
C THR A 94 -22.46 35.44 6.24
N ALA A 95 -21.53 36.09 6.94
CA ALA A 95 -20.20 35.55 7.21
C ALA A 95 -20.25 34.24 8.00
N ILE A 96 -21.15 34.14 8.99
CA ILE A 96 -21.38 32.89 9.75
C ILE A 96 -21.89 31.78 8.81
N GLY A 97 -22.85 32.07 7.95
CA GLY A 97 -23.39 31.10 6.99
C GLY A 97 -22.33 30.63 5.97
N GLU A 98 -21.50 31.53 5.48
CA GLU A 98 -20.39 31.18 4.58
C GLU A 98 -19.33 30.33 5.29
N LEU A 99 -18.99 30.64 6.54
CA LEU A 99 -18.09 29.83 7.36
C LEU A 99 -18.63 28.41 7.53
N GLN A 100 -19.91 28.26 7.90
CA GLN A 100 -20.54 26.94 8.04
C GLN A 100 -20.46 26.14 6.73
N ARG A 101 -20.81 26.78 5.60
CA ARG A 101 -20.72 26.14 4.28
C ARG A 101 -19.28 25.71 3.95
N ARG A 102 -18.28 26.54 4.23
CA ARG A 102 -16.85 26.19 4.01
C ARG A 102 -16.43 25.01 4.87
N LYS A 103 -16.86 24.98 6.14
CA LYS A 103 -16.58 23.89 7.06
C LYS A 103 -17.22 22.58 6.59
N ASP A 104 -18.49 22.61 6.18
CA ASP A 104 -19.19 21.44 5.66
C ASP A 104 -18.52 20.91 4.38
N ASN A 105 -18.14 21.81 3.46
CA ASN A 105 -17.41 21.43 2.25
C ASN A 105 -16.04 20.82 2.57
N SER A 106 -15.32 21.38 3.55
CA SER A 106 -14.02 20.85 3.99
C SER A 106 -14.16 19.45 4.60
N LEU A 107 -15.19 19.23 5.44
CA LEU A 107 -15.49 17.92 6.00
C LEU A 107 -15.87 16.91 4.91
N ALA A 108 -16.70 17.31 3.95
CA ALA A 108 -17.06 16.47 2.80
C ALA A 108 -15.81 16.05 2.00
N ALA A 109 -14.92 17.01 1.69
CA ALA A 109 -13.66 16.74 0.99
C ALA A 109 -12.73 15.81 1.80
N ALA A 110 -12.64 16.00 3.12
CA ALA A 110 -11.86 15.12 4.00
C ALA A 110 -12.41 13.69 4.02
N HIS A 111 -13.75 13.54 4.04
CA HIS A 111 -14.39 12.22 3.95
C HIS A 111 -14.16 11.53 2.61
N GLU A 112 -14.26 12.27 1.50
CA GLU A 112 -13.95 11.73 0.17
C GLU A 112 -12.49 11.27 0.08
N ALA A 113 -11.55 12.10 0.56
CA ALA A 113 -10.13 11.75 0.60
C ALA A 113 -9.85 10.49 1.47
N ALA A 114 -10.55 10.36 2.61
CA ALA A 114 -10.43 9.18 3.47
C ALA A 114 -11.01 7.91 2.82
N GLN A 115 -12.10 8.04 2.05
CA GLN A 115 -12.66 6.91 1.30
C GLN A 115 -11.75 6.48 0.15
N ALA A 116 -11.18 7.44 -0.58
CA ALA A 116 -10.22 7.18 -1.65
C ALA A 116 -8.96 6.48 -1.13
N SER A 117 -8.42 6.92 0.01
CA SER A 117 -7.25 6.26 0.62
C SER A 117 -7.57 4.85 1.12
N ALA A 118 -8.75 4.63 1.71
CA ALA A 118 -9.20 3.31 2.12
C ALA A 118 -9.41 2.36 0.93
N ALA A 119 -9.92 2.86 -0.20
CA ALA A 119 -10.05 2.07 -1.43
C ALA A 119 -8.68 1.67 -1.98
N ALA A 120 -7.75 2.63 -2.08
CA ALA A 120 -6.38 2.36 -2.54
C ALA A 120 -5.64 1.35 -1.64
N ALA A 121 -5.83 1.42 -0.31
CA ALA A 121 -5.27 0.44 0.61
C ALA A 121 -5.82 -0.98 0.35
N ARG A 122 -7.13 -1.12 0.14
CA ARG A 122 -7.76 -2.42 -0.17
C ARG A 122 -7.26 -2.98 -1.50
N GLU A 123 -7.07 -2.14 -2.51
CA GLU A 123 -6.50 -2.56 -3.80
C GLU A 123 -5.07 -3.06 -3.64
N ALA A 124 -4.24 -2.38 -2.86
CA ALA A 124 -2.88 -2.82 -2.56
C ALA A 124 -2.83 -4.15 -1.80
N GLU A 125 -3.75 -4.35 -0.84
CA GLU A 125 -3.91 -5.62 -0.12
C GLU A 125 -4.31 -6.76 -1.08
N GLN A 126 -5.26 -6.53 -1.97
CA GLN A 126 -5.70 -7.51 -2.97
C GLN A 126 -4.56 -7.89 -3.93
N GLN A 127 -3.79 -6.91 -4.40
CA GLN A 127 -2.61 -7.17 -5.24
C GLN A 127 -1.56 -7.99 -4.51
N THR A 128 -1.33 -7.71 -3.23
CA THR A 128 -0.38 -8.46 -2.40
C THR A 128 -0.85 -9.89 -2.19
N ALA A 129 -2.15 -10.10 -1.94
CA ALA A 129 -2.74 -11.42 -1.80
C ALA A 129 -2.64 -12.23 -3.10
N ALA A 130 -2.93 -11.61 -4.26
CA ALA A 130 -2.79 -12.25 -5.56
C ALA A 130 -1.33 -12.66 -5.84
N ALA A 131 -0.38 -11.75 -5.62
CA ALA A 131 1.04 -12.06 -5.79
C ALA A 131 1.54 -13.17 -4.86
N ALA A 132 0.97 -13.29 -3.65
CA ALA A 132 1.28 -14.40 -2.74
C ALA A 132 0.74 -15.74 -3.28
N GLN A 133 -0.45 -15.76 -3.87
CA GLN A 133 -1.04 -16.96 -4.49
C GLN A 133 -0.25 -17.41 -5.73
N ASP A 134 0.21 -16.47 -6.56
CA ASP A 134 1.05 -16.77 -7.73
C ASP A 134 2.39 -17.41 -7.31
N ARG A 135 3.00 -16.91 -6.23
CA ARG A 135 4.23 -17.51 -5.69
C ARG A 135 4.00 -18.90 -5.12
N ALA A 136 2.88 -19.10 -4.42
CA ALA A 136 2.52 -20.41 -3.88
C ALA A 136 2.33 -21.44 -5.00
N SER A 137 1.54 -21.11 -6.03
CA SER A 137 1.32 -22.01 -7.18
C SER A 137 2.61 -22.30 -7.95
N THR A 138 3.50 -21.31 -8.11
CA THR A 138 4.81 -21.51 -8.73
C THR A 138 5.67 -22.46 -7.90
N ALA A 139 5.71 -22.29 -6.58
CA ALA A 139 6.47 -23.16 -5.68
C ALA A 139 5.94 -24.61 -5.72
N GLU A 140 4.61 -24.80 -5.79
CA GLU A 140 3.98 -26.12 -5.94
C GLU A 140 4.37 -26.80 -7.25
N GLN A 141 4.35 -26.07 -8.38
CA GLN A 141 4.78 -26.60 -9.67
C GLN A 141 6.26 -27.02 -9.68
N GLN A 142 7.11 -26.22 -9.04
CA GLN A 142 8.53 -26.55 -8.88
C GLN A 142 8.72 -27.80 -8.02
N ALA A 143 7.96 -27.93 -6.92
CA ALA A 143 7.99 -29.11 -6.07
C ALA A 143 7.58 -30.38 -6.82
N MET A 144 6.50 -30.32 -7.62
CA MET A 144 6.07 -31.44 -8.47
C MET A 144 7.15 -31.83 -9.49
N THR A 145 7.77 -30.83 -10.13
CA THR A 145 8.87 -31.07 -11.09
C THR A 145 10.06 -31.75 -10.43
N ALA A 146 10.46 -31.28 -9.24
CA ALA A 146 11.55 -31.90 -8.48
C ALA A 146 11.22 -33.34 -8.07
N GLN A 147 9.98 -33.63 -7.69
CA GLN A 147 9.53 -34.99 -7.37
C GLN A 147 9.61 -35.92 -8.59
N GLN A 148 9.18 -35.46 -9.76
CA GLN A 148 9.28 -36.23 -11.02
C GLN A 148 10.74 -36.54 -11.37
N GLN A 149 11.63 -35.53 -11.28
CA GLN A 149 13.06 -35.72 -11.53
C GLN A 149 13.70 -36.71 -10.56
N ALA A 150 13.33 -36.66 -9.28
CA ALA A 150 13.81 -37.61 -8.28
C ALA A 150 13.33 -39.04 -8.60
N ALA A 151 12.06 -39.21 -8.99
CA ALA A 151 11.52 -40.51 -9.38
C ALA A 151 12.24 -41.07 -10.63
N GLU A 152 12.50 -40.23 -11.64
CA GLU A 152 13.25 -40.62 -12.84
C GLU A 152 14.70 -40.98 -12.52
N ALA A 153 15.36 -40.23 -11.64
CA ALA A 153 16.72 -40.55 -11.18
C ALA A 153 16.77 -41.91 -10.47
N ASN A 154 15.79 -42.19 -9.60
CA ASN A 154 15.67 -43.48 -8.92
C ASN A 154 15.43 -44.63 -9.90
N ALA A 155 14.57 -44.43 -10.91
CA ALA A 155 14.33 -45.43 -11.96
C ALA A 155 15.61 -45.74 -12.75
N ARG A 156 16.39 -44.71 -13.12
CA ARG A 156 17.68 -44.90 -13.80
C ARG A 156 18.71 -45.62 -12.93
N ALA A 157 18.74 -45.34 -11.62
CA ALA A 157 19.62 -46.04 -10.69
C ALA A 157 19.28 -47.54 -10.62
N ALA A 158 18.00 -47.89 -10.46
CA ALA A 158 17.56 -49.29 -10.44
C ALA A 158 17.88 -50.04 -11.75
N ALA A 159 17.70 -49.39 -12.90
CA ALA A 159 18.06 -49.97 -14.19
C ALA A 159 19.57 -50.21 -14.32
N ALA A 160 20.40 -49.29 -13.84
CA ALA A 160 21.85 -49.45 -13.82
C ALA A 160 22.29 -50.60 -12.92
N GLU A 161 21.67 -50.77 -11.75
CA GLU A 161 21.92 -51.91 -10.85
C GLU A 161 21.58 -53.24 -11.52
N GLN A 162 20.43 -53.34 -12.18
CA GLN A 162 20.02 -54.55 -12.91
C GLN A 162 20.98 -54.87 -14.08
N ALA A 163 21.43 -53.86 -14.82
CA ALA A 163 22.41 -54.02 -15.89
C ALA A 163 23.78 -54.49 -15.37
N ALA A 164 24.21 -53.98 -14.21
CA ALA A 164 25.44 -54.40 -13.55
C ALA A 164 25.36 -55.86 -13.08
N GLN A 165 24.22 -56.28 -12.49
CA GLN A 165 24.00 -57.66 -12.09
C GLN A 165 24.02 -58.62 -13.27
N SER A 166 23.38 -58.25 -14.39
CA SER A 166 23.36 -59.04 -15.62
C SER A 166 24.78 -59.19 -16.20
N SER A 167 25.52 -58.07 -16.29
CA SER A 167 26.91 -58.07 -16.75
C SER A 167 27.83 -58.93 -15.86
N ALA A 168 27.60 -58.94 -14.54
CA ALA A 168 28.34 -59.78 -13.61
C ALA A 168 28.05 -61.28 -13.81
N ALA A 169 26.78 -61.64 -14.07
CA ALA A 169 26.38 -63.00 -14.38
C ALA A 169 26.99 -63.49 -15.70
N ASP A 170 26.96 -62.67 -16.76
CA ASP A 170 27.58 -62.98 -18.05
C ASP A 170 29.09 -63.19 -17.92
N ALA A 171 29.77 -62.31 -17.16
CA ALA A 171 31.20 -62.45 -16.89
C ALA A 171 31.54 -63.69 -16.05
N ALA A 172 30.64 -64.15 -15.18
CA ALA A 172 30.82 -65.41 -14.44
C ALA A 172 30.63 -66.63 -15.36
N ALA A 173 29.64 -66.60 -16.25
CA ALA A 173 29.40 -67.65 -17.24
C ALA A 173 30.57 -67.78 -18.23
N ALA A 174 31.09 -66.66 -18.73
CA ALA A 174 32.27 -66.64 -19.60
C ALA A 174 33.51 -67.25 -18.91
N ARG A 175 33.73 -66.95 -17.62
CA ARG A 175 34.83 -67.53 -16.84
C ARG A 175 34.68 -69.04 -16.64
N ALA A 176 33.45 -69.53 -16.39
CA ALA A 176 33.19 -70.97 -16.27
C ALA A 176 33.44 -71.71 -17.61
N ALA A 177 33.07 -71.10 -18.74
CA ALA A 177 33.32 -71.68 -20.07
C ALA A 177 34.81 -71.71 -20.44
N ALA A 178 35.60 -70.71 -20.02
CA ALA A 178 37.04 -70.70 -20.26
C ALA A 178 37.79 -71.82 -19.51
N ALA A 179 37.31 -72.23 -18.33
CA ALA A 179 37.93 -73.29 -17.52
C ALA A 179 37.85 -74.70 -18.14
N THR A 180 37.07 -74.89 -19.21
CA THR A 180 36.89 -76.18 -19.91
C THR A 180 37.63 -76.28 -21.25
N GLN A 181 38.40 -75.26 -21.66
CA GLN A 181 39.14 -75.30 -22.93
C GLN A 181 40.57 -75.84 -22.76
N PRO A 182 41.04 -76.76 -23.64
CA PRO A 182 42.39 -77.32 -23.57
C PRO A 182 43.47 -76.30 -23.98
N ALA A 183 44.63 -76.41 -23.34
CA ALA A 183 45.77 -75.49 -23.47
C ALA A 183 46.17 -75.24 -24.94
N GLN A 184 46.12 -73.98 -25.37
CA GLN A 184 46.63 -73.51 -26.65
C GLN A 184 47.78 -72.52 -26.41
N VAL A 185 48.76 -72.58 -27.32
CA VAL A 185 50.10 -71.97 -27.24
C VAL A 185 50.04 -70.46 -27.50
N GLU A 186 50.60 -69.65 -26.60
CA GLU A 186 50.71 -68.19 -26.75
C GLU A 186 51.80 -67.80 -27.75
N THR A 187 51.46 -66.94 -28.71
CA THR A 187 52.41 -66.19 -29.54
C THR A 187 52.27 -64.72 -29.15
N SER A 188 53.30 -64.13 -28.52
CA SER A 188 53.30 -62.72 -28.17
C SER A 188 53.78 -61.87 -29.36
N VAL A 189 52.93 -60.93 -29.80
CA VAL A 189 53.31 -59.90 -30.76
C VAL A 189 53.30 -58.56 -30.04
N THR A 190 54.50 -58.02 -29.81
CA THR A 190 54.72 -56.67 -29.28
C THR A 190 54.62 -55.67 -30.42
N THR A 191 53.58 -54.84 -30.44
CA THR A 191 53.49 -53.70 -31.37
C THR A 191 53.63 -52.40 -30.60
N GLN A 192 54.76 -51.71 -30.81
CA GLN A 192 55.00 -50.34 -30.33
C GLN A 192 54.27 -49.35 -31.23
N HIS A 193 53.47 -48.45 -30.64
CA HIS A 193 52.94 -47.27 -31.33
C HIS A 193 53.68 -46.01 -30.87
N THR A 194 54.30 -45.33 -31.84
CA THR A 194 54.96 -44.03 -31.70
C THR A 194 53.94 -42.91 -31.58
N GLY A 195 54.16 -42.01 -30.61
CA GLY A 195 53.24 -40.93 -30.26
C GLY A 195 53.09 -39.84 -31.33
N ALA A 196 51.85 -39.35 -31.49
CA ALA A 196 51.53 -38.17 -32.27
C ALA A 196 51.36 -36.95 -31.34
N THR A 197 52.06 -35.86 -31.66
CA THR A 197 51.98 -34.57 -30.98
C THR A 197 50.78 -33.77 -31.49
N HIS A 198 49.84 -33.41 -30.61
CA HIS A 198 48.73 -32.52 -30.96
C HIS A 198 49.04 -31.06 -30.63
N ARG A 199 48.73 -30.18 -31.60
CA ARG A 199 48.89 -28.72 -31.54
C ARG A 199 47.74 -28.08 -30.77
N SER A 200 48.06 -27.29 -29.75
CA SER A 200 47.08 -26.49 -28.98
C SER A 200 46.75 -25.18 -29.71
N THR A 201 45.47 -24.91 -29.95
CA THR A 201 44.94 -23.59 -30.32
C THR A 201 44.33 -22.93 -29.08
N ARG A 202 44.83 -21.73 -28.77
CA ARG A 202 44.48 -20.92 -27.60
C ARG A 202 43.22 -20.10 -27.89
N THR A 203 42.09 -20.44 -27.27
CA THR A 203 40.88 -19.59 -27.28
C THR A 203 40.85 -18.75 -26.00
N HIS A 204 40.79 -17.43 -26.14
CA HIS A 204 40.64 -16.51 -25.01
C HIS A 204 39.20 -16.57 -24.48
N VAL A 205 39.06 -16.97 -23.20
CA VAL A 205 37.80 -16.87 -22.44
C VAL A 205 37.98 -15.82 -21.35
N VAL A 206 37.10 -14.81 -21.34
CA VAL A 206 37.02 -13.79 -20.29
C VAL A 206 36.45 -14.42 -19.02
N LYS A 207 37.19 -14.32 -17.91
CA LYS A 207 36.82 -14.92 -16.62
C LYS A 207 35.78 -14.07 -15.89
N ARG A 208 34.63 -14.67 -15.52
CA ARG A 208 33.91 -14.34 -14.29
C ARG A 208 34.18 -15.42 -13.27
N SER A 209 34.60 -14.99 -12.08
CA SER A 209 35.08 -15.85 -10.99
C SER A 209 33.92 -16.49 -10.23
N THR A 210 33.91 -17.82 -10.15
CA THR A 210 33.30 -18.58 -9.06
C THR A 210 34.27 -19.70 -8.68
N LYS A 211 34.61 -19.73 -7.38
CA LYS A 211 35.50 -20.70 -6.75
C LYS A 211 34.80 -22.06 -6.71
N THR A 212 35.40 -23.06 -7.34
CA THR A 212 35.02 -24.48 -7.18
C THR A 212 36.30 -25.26 -6.89
N VAL A 213 36.27 -26.05 -5.82
CA VAL A 213 37.34 -26.94 -5.37
C VAL A 213 37.20 -28.29 -6.09
N PRO A 214 38.23 -28.83 -6.75
CA PRO A 214 38.35 -30.27 -7.04
C PRO A 214 39.36 -30.87 -6.04
N SER A 215 38.96 -31.76 -5.13
CA SER A 215 38.67 -33.20 -5.29
C SER A 215 39.86 -34.01 -5.78
N ASP A 216 40.31 -34.91 -4.91
CA ASP A 216 41.44 -35.82 -5.06
C ASP A 216 41.27 -36.78 -6.24
N GLN A 217 42.37 -37.04 -6.96
CA GLN A 217 42.61 -38.32 -7.62
C GLN A 217 44.00 -38.83 -7.23
N VAL A 218 44.02 -39.73 -6.26
CA VAL A 218 45.19 -40.56 -5.94
C VAL A 218 45.03 -41.87 -6.71
N THR A 219 45.97 -42.15 -7.62
CA THR A 219 46.05 -43.42 -8.35
C THR A 219 46.92 -44.40 -7.56
N THR A 220 46.36 -45.56 -7.25
CA THR A 220 47.03 -46.71 -6.62
C THR A 220 47.95 -47.41 -7.62
N THR A 221 49.21 -47.63 -7.23
CA THR A 221 50.15 -48.50 -7.96
C THR A 221 50.42 -49.73 -7.10
N THR A 222 50.01 -50.90 -7.59
CA THR A 222 50.37 -52.21 -7.03
C THR A 222 51.56 -52.76 -7.80
N THR A 223 52.69 -52.96 -7.11
CA THR A 223 53.84 -53.68 -7.67
C THR A 223 53.85 -55.08 -7.08
N VAL A 224 53.65 -56.09 -7.93
CA VAL A 224 53.90 -57.49 -7.59
C VAL A 224 55.29 -57.83 -8.11
N THR A 225 56.20 -58.19 -7.21
CA THR A 225 57.49 -58.80 -7.58
C THR A 225 57.54 -60.18 -6.94
N GLN A 226 57.56 -61.21 -7.77
CA GLN A 226 57.82 -62.59 -7.39
C GLN A 226 59.32 -62.86 -7.47
N HIS A 227 59.88 -63.50 -6.43
CA HIS A 227 60.89 -64.56 -6.54
C HIS A 227 60.82 -65.42 -5.27
#